data_AF-A0A923J071-F1
#
_entry.id   AF-A0A923J071-F1
#
_cell.length_a   1.000
_cell.length_b   1.000
_cell.length_c   1.000
_cell.angle_alpha   90.00
_cell.angle_beta   90.00
_cell.angle_gamma   90.00
#
_symmetry.space_group_name_H-M   'P 1'
#
loop_
_entity.id
_entity.type
_entity.pdbx_description
1 polymer ?
#
loop_
_entity_poly.entity_id
_entity_poly.type
_entity_poly.pdbx_seq_one_letter_code
_entity_poly.pdbx_strand_id
1 'polypeptide(L)'
;MDQEWIRVEGMIIGRDLDPADVAAQLRERAVLAQLEWFPSSPQLLGVNVAVSEDRVVLVVDGEVAEGPTTGELAAELAELFEAEVRIGSSSVDRLPEGESPLADSLDEEDLDFVEGASRVVEIGRTSASSVPLLAALEGIDLADIELGDGHRALLAELEADKAGWNFGELPLVTLTWSDGELQAFLVTDDHLEHVVTHNWGMDALIVPGAHESVDELPGEILDLVGDRPELEAIAAGVPGADVEALVASAELSGEEAAAAVVAALGLPARTVDFLLGRIGAGDVEGAKLHLAKGISNAIGRSVDIMLSEPDSPAQPLWSTYQSVAVEKPWLVRTLASVEAVAGTALLTLAVRADSPRSGWVKAGGVLGAFLLVDSIAEISLSSYLRKRHLRSEGD
;
A
#
# COMPACT_ATOMS: atom_id res chain seq x y z
N MET A 1 -17.98 -31.35 6.90
CA MET A 1 -16.69 -31.11 7.58
C MET A 1 -15.97 -30.25 6.59
N ASP A 2 -15.93 -28.97 6.91
CA ASP A 2 -15.50 -27.90 6.04
C ASP A 2 -13.98 -28.06 5.89
N GLN A 3 -13.57 -28.65 4.77
CA GLN A 3 -12.15 -28.75 4.43
C GLN A 3 -11.70 -27.34 4.12
N GLU A 4 -10.77 -26.83 4.94
CA GLU A 4 -10.19 -25.50 4.77
C GLU A 4 -9.15 -25.60 3.66
N TRP A 5 -9.37 -24.84 2.59
CA TRP A 5 -8.47 -24.71 1.46
C TRP A 5 -7.78 -23.36 1.57
N ILE A 6 -6.46 -23.35 1.38
CA ILE A 6 -5.66 -22.13 1.38
C ILE A 6 -5.03 -21.94 0.01
N ARG A 7 -5.03 -20.71 -0.51
CA ARG A 7 -4.22 -20.32 -1.66
C ARG A 7 -2.76 -20.33 -1.22
N VAL A 8 -1.92 -20.99 -1.99
CA VAL A 8 -0.48 -21.06 -1.79
C VAL A 8 0.18 -20.52 -3.05
N GLU A 9 0.97 -19.47 -2.86
CA GLU A 9 1.78 -18.86 -3.91
C GLU A 9 3.05 -19.67 -4.17
N GLY A 10 3.54 -19.54 -5.39
CA GLY A 10 4.70 -20.23 -5.90
C GLY A 10 5.31 -19.52 -7.10
N MET A 11 6.48 -19.99 -7.51
CA MET A 11 7.25 -19.44 -8.61
C MET A 11 7.94 -20.55 -9.39
N ILE A 12 7.92 -20.44 -10.71
CA ILE A 12 8.62 -21.30 -11.67
C ILE A 12 9.58 -20.42 -12.45
N ILE A 13 10.87 -20.70 -12.35
CA ILE A 13 11.94 -19.95 -13.01
C ILE A 13 12.65 -20.88 -13.98
N GLY A 14 12.54 -20.62 -15.28
CA GLY A 14 13.15 -21.47 -16.32
C GLY A 14 13.43 -20.69 -17.59
N ARG A 15 14.54 -20.97 -18.27
CA ARG A 15 15.04 -20.16 -19.41
C ARG A 15 14.06 -20.05 -20.59
N ASP A 16 13.49 -21.18 -21.00
CA ASP A 16 12.60 -21.30 -22.16
C ASP A 16 11.15 -21.59 -21.72
N LEU A 17 10.73 -21.01 -20.59
CA LEU A 17 9.41 -21.27 -20.04
C LEU A 17 8.32 -20.60 -20.88
N ASP A 18 7.38 -21.40 -21.38
CA ASP A 18 6.14 -20.92 -22.00
C ASP A 18 4.97 -21.14 -21.01
N PRO A 19 4.28 -20.06 -20.54
CA PRO A 19 3.12 -20.18 -19.67
C PRO A 19 2.02 -21.10 -20.22
N ALA A 20 1.85 -21.18 -21.54
CA ALA A 20 0.85 -22.04 -22.16
C ALA A 20 1.21 -23.54 -22.02
N ASP A 21 2.50 -23.88 -22.11
CA ASP A 21 2.98 -25.25 -21.92
C ASP A 21 2.85 -25.68 -20.45
N VAL A 22 3.17 -24.78 -19.50
CA VAL A 22 2.93 -25.01 -18.07
C VAL A 22 1.45 -25.23 -17.79
N ALA A 23 0.57 -24.39 -18.36
CA ALA A 23 -0.88 -24.53 -18.22
C ALA A 23 -1.38 -25.87 -18.77
N ALA A 24 -0.87 -26.33 -19.92
CA ALA A 24 -1.21 -27.62 -20.48
C ALA A 24 -0.82 -28.78 -19.55
N GLN A 25 0.37 -28.71 -18.95
CA GLN A 25 0.86 -29.74 -18.03
C GLN A 25 0.08 -29.78 -16.70
N LEU A 26 -0.34 -28.62 -16.18
CA LEU A 26 -1.23 -28.55 -15.02
C LEU A 26 -2.62 -29.11 -15.34
N ARG A 27 -3.17 -28.80 -16.53
CA ARG A 27 -4.44 -29.34 -17.02
C ARG A 27 -4.42 -30.86 -17.17
N GLU A 28 -3.34 -31.43 -17.74
CA GLU A 28 -3.16 -32.88 -17.87
C GLU A 28 -3.18 -33.61 -16.52
N ARG A 29 -2.78 -32.91 -15.45
CA ARG A 29 -2.79 -33.40 -14.06
C ARG A 29 -4.06 -33.05 -13.30
N ALA A 30 -5.02 -32.38 -13.97
CA ALA A 30 -6.25 -31.85 -13.38
C ALA A 30 -6.02 -30.84 -12.24
N VAL A 31 -4.87 -30.18 -12.18
CA VAL A 31 -4.54 -29.22 -11.13
C VAL A 31 -5.31 -27.91 -11.35
N LEU A 32 -5.99 -27.44 -10.31
CA LEU A 32 -6.53 -26.08 -10.27
C LEU A 32 -5.40 -25.11 -9.92
N ALA A 33 -5.13 -24.18 -10.81
CA ALA A 33 -4.09 -23.18 -10.61
C ALA A 33 -4.41 -21.87 -11.30
N GLN A 34 -3.74 -20.80 -10.91
CA GLN A 34 -3.60 -19.59 -11.69
C GLN A 34 -2.11 -19.38 -11.98
N LEU A 35 -1.80 -19.02 -13.22
CA LEU A 35 -0.47 -18.62 -13.66
C LEU A 35 -0.45 -17.12 -13.88
N GLU A 36 0.62 -16.47 -13.44
CA GLU A 36 0.78 -15.01 -13.55
C GLU A 36 2.20 -14.68 -14.03
N TRP A 37 2.34 -13.81 -15.03
CA TRP A 37 3.68 -13.41 -15.52
C TRP A 37 3.66 -12.02 -16.12
N PHE A 38 4.83 -11.39 -16.19
CA PHE A 38 5.00 -10.20 -17.03
C PHE A 38 5.26 -10.62 -18.47
N PRO A 39 4.62 -10.00 -19.48
CA PRO A 39 4.88 -10.31 -20.89
C PRO A 39 6.35 -10.17 -21.30
N SER A 40 7.10 -9.31 -20.61
CA SER A 40 8.53 -9.08 -20.82
C SER A 40 9.44 -10.16 -20.20
N SER A 41 8.94 -10.91 -19.22
CA SER A 41 9.71 -11.94 -18.50
C SER A 41 8.91 -13.22 -18.25
N PRO A 42 8.42 -13.91 -19.31
CA PRO A 42 7.66 -15.17 -19.17
C PRO A 42 8.45 -16.29 -18.48
N GLN A 43 9.78 -16.21 -18.44
CA GLN A 43 10.69 -17.09 -17.69
C GLN A 43 10.54 -16.98 -16.16
N LEU A 44 9.85 -15.94 -15.66
CA LEU A 44 9.52 -15.72 -14.24
C LEU A 44 8.01 -15.87 -14.06
N LEU A 45 7.57 -17.10 -13.85
CA LEU A 45 6.15 -17.43 -13.79
C LEU A 45 5.70 -17.61 -12.35
N GLY A 46 4.77 -16.77 -11.89
CA GLY A 46 4.01 -16.99 -10.66
C GLY A 46 3.01 -18.14 -10.84
N VAL A 47 2.82 -18.93 -9.78
CA VAL A 47 1.82 -20.00 -9.77
C VAL A 47 1.08 -20.01 -8.44
N ASN A 48 -0.24 -19.87 -8.48
CA ASN A 48 -1.12 -19.94 -7.33
C ASN A 48 -1.88 -21.27 -7.38
N VAL A 49 -1.79 -22.04 -6.31
CA VAL A 49 -2.51 -23.32 -6.17
C VAL A 49 -3.32 -23.35 -4.89
N ALA A 50 -4.46 -24.04 -4.91
CA ALA A 50 -5.22 -24.30 -3.70
C ALA A 50 -4.71 -25.56 -3.02
N VAL A 51 -4.55 -25.52 -1.70
CA VAL A 51 -3.95 -26.60 -0.91
C VAL A 51 -4.79 -26.92 0.33
N SER A 52 -4.92 -28.21 0.65
CA SER A 52 -5.39 -28.68 1.96
C SER A 52 -4.49 -29.79 2.47
N GLU A 53 -4.04 -29.69 3.73
CA GLU A 53 -3.12 -30.65 4.35
C GLU A 53 -1.88 -30.98 3.48
N ASP A 54 -1.28 -29.94 2.86
CA ASP A 54 -0.15 -30.03 1.91
C ASP A 54 -0.46 -30.69 0.54
N ARG A 55 -1.72 -31.03 0.27
CA ARG A 55 -2.17 -31.59 -1.01
C ARG A 55 -2.78 -30.52 -1.90
N VAL A 56 -2.31 -30.48 -3.14
CA VAL A 56 -2.82 -29.57 -4.16
C VAL A 56 -4.22 -30.01 -4.60
N VAL A 57 -5.11 -29.04 -4.82
CA VAL A 57 -6.46 -29.25 -5.33
C VAL A 57 -6.41 -29.71 -6.78
N LEU A 58 -7.11 -30.81 -7.04
CA LEU A 58 -7.50 -31.22 -8.38
C LEU A 58 -8.97 -30.90 -8.59
N VAL A 59 -9.33 -30.56 -9.83
CA VAL A 59 -10.74 -30.40 -10.23
C VAL A 59 -11.03 -31.40 -11.35
N VAL A 60 -11.89 -32.37 -11.04
CA VAL A 60 -12.28 -33.46 -11.95
C VAL A 60 -13.80 -33.59 -11.89
N ASP A 61 -14.46 -33.67 -13.04
CA ASP A 61 -15.92 -33.77 -13.15
C ASP A 61 -16.69 -32.65 -12.38
N GLY A 62 -16.09 -31.46 -12.27
CA GLY A 62 -16.63 -30.32 -11.53
C GLY A 62 -16.54 -30.44 -10.01
N GLU A 63 -15.87 -31.45 -9.48
CA GLU A 63 -15.66 -31.68 -8.06
C GLU A 63 -14.19 -31.50 -7.67
N VAL A 64 -13.97 -31.02 -6.44
CA VAL A 64 -12.64 -30.85 -5.84
C VAL A 64 -12.16 -32.18 -5.27
N ALA A 65 -10.93 -32.56 -5.60
CA ALA A 65 -10.26 -33.75 -5.08
C ALA A 65 -8.84 -33.43 -4.60
N GLU A 66 -8.32 -34.28 -3.71
CA GLU A 66 -6.93 -34.17 -3.24
C GLU A 66 -5.95 -34.75 -4.27
N GLY A 67 -4.92 -33.98 -4.57
CA GLY A 67 -3.86 -34.33 -5.52
C GLY A 67 -2.52 -34.67 -4.87
N PRO A 68 -1.42 -34.48 -5.63
CA PRO A 68 -0.06 -34.64 -5.12
C PRO A 68 0.24 -33.62 -4.02
N THR A 69 1.31 -33.84 -3.27
CA THR A 69 1.80 -32.82 -2.35
C THR A 69 2.42 -31.63 -3.09
N THR A 70 2.55 -30.48 -2.42
CA THR A 70 3.24 -29.32 -3.00
C THR A 70 4.66 -29.66 -3.47
N GLY A 71 5.38 -30.50 -2.72
CA GLY A 71 6.73 -30.95 -3.05
C GLY A 71 6.79 -31.95 -4.21
N GLU A 72 5.79 -32.84 -4.34
CA GLU A 72 5.67 -33.74 -5.49
C GLU A 72 5.41 -32.96 -6.77
N LEU A 73 4.45 -32.01 -6.75
CA LEU A 73 4.17 -31.15 -7.89
C LEU A 73 5.39 -30.30 -8.28
N ALA A 74 6.05 -29.67 -7.31
CA ALA A 74 7.24 -28.88 -7.57
C ALA A 74 8.37 -29.71 -8.21
N ALA A 75 8.60 -30.93 -7.73
CA ALA A 75 9.62 -31.82 -8.28
C ALA A 75 9.32 -32.26 -9.71
N GLU A 76 8.05 -32.57 -10.02
CA GLU A 76 7.63 -32.94 -11.37
C GLU A 76 7.79 -31.78 -12.35
N LEU A 77 7.34 -30.57 -11.98
CA LEU A 77 7.46 -29.39 -12.82
C LEU A 77 8.93 -29.00 -13.04
N ALA A 78 9.75 -29.04 -11.98
CA ALA A 78 11.18 -28.72 -12.08
C ALA A 78 11.91 -29.68 -13.03
N GLU A 79 11.64 -30.99 -12.95
CA GLU A 79 12.24 -31.97 -13.86
C GLU A 79 11.74 -31.80 -15.30
N LEU A 80 10.46 -31.49 -15.49
CA LEU A 80 9.87 -31.36 -16.82
C LEU A 80 10.35 -30.13 -17.58
N PHE A 81 10.49 -29.01 -16.89
CA PHE A 81 10.85 -27.72 -17.47
C PHE A 81 12.31 -27.33 -17.27
N GLU A 82 13.13 -28.22 -16.71
CA GLU A 82 14.53 -27.94 -16.33
C GLU A 82 14.63 -26.62 -15.55
N ALA A 83 13.73 -26.43 -14.59
CA ALA A 83 13.44 -25.16 -13.93
C ALA A 83 13.72 -25.20 -12.41
N GLU A 84 13.83 -24.03 -11.80
CA GLU A 84 13.66 -23.88 -10.36
C GLU A 84 12.17 -23.67 -10.04
N VAL A 85 11.60 -24.51 -9.18
CA VAL A 85 10.19 -24.46 -8.79
C VAL A 85 10.07 -24.33 -7.28
N ARG A 86 9.28 -23.35 -6.86
CA ARG A 86 8.89 -23.12 -5.47
C ARG A 86 7.37 -23.11 -5.35
N ILE A 87 6.82 -23.88 -4.42
CA ILE A 87 5.37 -23.88 -4.13
C ILE A 87 5.24 -23.93 -2.61
N GLY A 88 4.79 -22.82 -2.00
CA GLY A 88 4.80 -22.65 -0.55
C GLY A 88 6.21 -22.86 0.03
N SER A 89 6.36 -23.84 0.94
CA SER A 89 7.66 -24.14 1.56
C SER A 89 8.52 -25.13 0.77
N SER A 90 7.99 -25.72 -0.29
CA SER A 90 8.70 -26.69 -1.14
C SER A 90 9.53 -25.95 -2.19
N SER A 91 10.80 -26.35 -2.38
CA SER A 91 11.72 -25.78 -3.37
C SER A 91 12.52 -26.89 -4.03
N VAL A 92 12.52 -26.94 -5.35
CA VAL A 92 13.27 -27.91 -6.15
C VAL A 92 13.97 -27.18 -7.30
N ASP A 93 15.28 -27.31 -7.38
CA ASP A 93 16.11 -26.72 -8.43
C ASP A 93 16.58 -27.81 -9.40
N ARG A 94 16.26 -27.63 -10.68
CA ARG A 94 16.70 -28.48 -11.81
C ARG A 94 17.28 -27.66 -12.96
N LEU A 95 17.72 -26.44 -12.70
CA LEU A 95 18.39 -25.61 -13.69
C LEU A 95 19.71 -26.26 -14.15
N PRO A 96 20.04 -26.21 -15.45
CA PRO A 96 21.34 -26.66 -15.95
C PRO A 96 22.52 -25.90 -15.30
N GLU A 97 23.57 -26.62 -14.91
CA GLU A 97 24.74 -26.01 -14.25
C GLU A 97 25.40 -24.93 -15.14
N GLY A 98 25.50 -23.71 -14.61
CA GLY A 98 26.20 -22.61 -15.26
C GLY A 98 25.35 -21.79 -16.24
N GLU A 99 24.05 -22.08 -16.35
CA GLU A 99 23.11 -21.27 -17.11
C GLU A 99 22.26 -20.43 -16.16
N SER A 100 22.18 -19.11 -16.41
CA SER A 100 21.23 -18.24 -15.71
C SER A 100 19.95 -18.16 -16.55
N PRO A 101 18.76 -18.39 -15.95
CA PRO A 101 17.47 -18.18 -16.61
C PRO A 101 17.28 -16.76 -17.14
N LEU A 102 18.05 -15.80 -16.60
CA LEU A 102 18.01 -14.39 -16.96
C LEU A 102 19.12 -13.98 -17.92
N ALA A 103 19.96 -14.91 -18.39
CA ALA A 103 21.15 -14.60 -19.19
C ALA A 103 20.84 -13.92 -20.53
N ASP A 104 19.70 -14.27 -21.14
CA ASP A 104 19.28 -13.75 -22.45
C ASP A 104 18.25 -12.62 -22.35
N SER A 105 17.69 -12.37 -21.16
CA SER A 105 16.59 -11.43 -20.92
C SER A 105 17.00 -10.13 -20.24
N LEU A 106 18.26 -10.03 -19.81
CA LEU A 106 18.84 -8.80 -19.26
C LEU A 106 19.76 -8.21 -20.33
N ASP A 107 19.27 -7.26 -21.11
CA ASP A 107 20.16 -6.42 -21.90
C ASP A 107 21.02 -5.59 -20.91
N GLU A 108 22.32 -5.43 -21.17
CA GLU A 108 23.20 -4.62 -20.29
C GLU A 108 22.71 -3.16 -20.12
N GLU A 109 21.83 -2.68 -21.02
CA GLU A 109 21.16 -1.38 -20.94
C GLU A 109 20.00 -1.35 -19.90
N ASP A 110 19.40 -2.49 -19.54
CA ASP A 110 18.34 -2.60 -18.52
C ASP A 110 18.91 -2.56 -17.08
N LEU A 111 20.22 -2.76 -16.92
CA LEU A 111 20.90 -2.66 -15.62
C LEU A 111 21.14 -1.20 -15.19
N ASP A 112 20.98 -0.24 -16.11
CA ASP A 112 21.03 1.21 -15.88
C ASP A 112 19.61 1.82 -15.79
N PHE A 113 18.58 1.01 -15.53
CA PHE A 113 17.21 1.51 -15.34
C PHE A 113 17.15 2.43 -14.12
N VAL A 114 17.01 3.74 -14.39
CA VAL A 114 16.68 4.71 -13.35
C VAL A 114 15.19 4.57 -13.11
N GLU A 115 14.84 3.83 -12.06
CA GLU A 115 13.46 3.66 -11.60
C GLU A 115 12.77 5.03 -11.55
N GLY A 116 11.66 5.15 -12.29
CA GLY A 116 10.98 6.40 -12.49
C GLY A 116 10.27 6.88 -11.22
N ALA A 117 9.90 8.17 -11.18
CA ALA A 117 9.01 8.63 -10.13
C ALA A 117 7.68 7.86 -10.20
N SER A 118 7.27 7.23 -9.09
CA SER A 118 6.00 6.53 -8.99
C SER A 118 4.90 7.49 -8.58
N ARG A 119 3.67 7.23 -9.03
CA ARG A 119 2.51 8.02 -8.64
C ARG A 119 1.57 7.17 -7.84
N VAL A 120 1.19 7.66 -6.67
CA VAL A 120 0.49 6.88 -5.68
C VAL A 120 -0.80 7.58 -5.26
N VAL A 121 -1.85 6.78 -5.11
CA VAL A 121 -3.14 7.17 -4.54
C VAL A 121 -3.43 6.26 -3.35
N GLU A 122 -3.26 6.79 -2.13
CA GLU A 122 -3.60 6.08 -0.89
C GLU A 122 -5.02 6.44 -0.45
N ILE A 123 -5.85 5.43 -0.25
CA ILE A 123 -7.24 5.55 0.16
C ILE A 123 -7.37 4.97 1.56
N GLY A 124 -7.79 5.82 2.49
CA GLY A 124 -7.93 5.41 3.88
C GLY A 124 -8.58 6.47 4.74
N ARG A 125 -8.69 6.19 6.04
CA ARG A 125 -9.16 7.18 7.00
C ARG A 125 -7.99 8.08 7.39
N THR A 126 -7.99 9.29 6.83
CA THR A 126 -7.01 10.34 7.14
C THR A 126 -7.74 11.65 7.44
N SER A 127 -7.54 12.19 8.65
CA SER A 127 -8.09 13.50 9.01
C SER A 127 -7.52 14.59 8.10
N ALA A 128 -8.38 15.48 7.61
CA ALA A 128 -8.00 16.64 6.80
C ALA A 128 -6.94 17.51 7.49
N SER A 129 -6.98 17.57 8.83
CA SER A 129 -6.02 18.33 9.65
C SER A 129 -4.62 17.72 9.64
N SER A 130 -4.46 16.43 9.38
CA SER A 130 -3.16 15.75 9.39
C SER A 130 -2.38 15.95 8.08
N VAL A 131 -3.07 16.12 6.96
CA VAL A 131 -2.46 16.16 5.61
C VAL A 131 -1.37 17.22 5.45
N PRO A 132 -1.54 18.49 5.90
CA PRO A 132 -0.47 19.49 5.78
C PRO A 132 0.80 19.09 6.52
N LEU A 133 0.67 18.44 7.68
CA LEU A 133 1.79 17.97 8.49
C LEU A 133 2.48 16.78 7.82
N LEU A 134 1.71 15.83 7.29
CA LEU A 134 2.24 14.69 6.52
C LEU A 134 3.10 15.18 5.35
N ALA A 135 2.58 16.13 4.55
CA ALA A 135 3.32 16.71 3.43
C ALA A 135 4.66 17.33 3.87
N ALA A 136 4.66 18.04 4.99
CA ALA A 136 5.87 18.68 5.51
C ALA A 136 6.87 17.71 6.15
N LEU A 137 6.39 16.63 6.79
CA LEU A 137 7.24 15.61 7.40
C LEU A 137 7.93 14.76 6.33
N GLU A 138 7.16 14.38 5.31
CA GLU A 138 7.65 13.55 4.21
C GLU A 138 8.47 14.34 3.20
N GLY A 139 8.37 15.68 3.22
CA GLY A 139 9.00 16.53 2.22
C GLY A 139 8.37 16.40 0.84
N ILE A 140 7.14 15.89 0.75
CA ILE A 140 6.42 15.62 -0.50
C ILE A 140 5.16 16.47 -0.56
N ASP A 141 4.90 17.06 -1.73
CA ASP A 141 3.65 17.74 -1.99
C ASP A 141 2.52 16.71 -2.05
N LEU A 142 1.54 16.85 -1.15
CA LEU A 142 0.38 15.95 -1.08
C LEU A 142 -0.86 16.68 -1.56
N ALA A 143 -1.67 16.06 -2.40
CA ALA A 143 -3.05 16.49 -2.60
C ALA A 143 -4.01 15.53 -1.92
N ASP A 144 -5.13 16.04 -1.41
CA ASP A 144 -6.15 15.19 -0.80
C ASP A 144 -7.55 15.44 -1.35
N ILE A 145 -8.33 14.36 -1.44
CA ILE A 145 -9.72 14.36 -1.91
C ILE A 145 -10.57 13.68 -0.85
N GLU A 146 -11.61 14.36 -0.37
CA GLU A 146 -12.54 13.79 0.60
C GLU A 146 -13.47 12.77 -0.06
N LEU A 147 -13.61 11.60 0.57
CA LEU A 147 -14.49 10.51 0.14
C LEU A 147 -15.58 10.25 1.20
N GLY A 148 -16.43 9.26 0.95
CA GLY A 148 -17.46 8.83 1.90
C GLY A 148 -16.89 8.28 3.22
N ASP A 149 -17.72 8.26 4.26
CA ASP A 149 -17.44 7.59 5.54
C ASP A 149 -16.11 7.98 6.22
N GLY A 150 -15.70 9.24 6.05
CA GLY A 150 -14.47 9.79 6.63
C GLY A 150 -13.18 9.33 5.95
N HIS A 151 -13.27 8.68 4.78
CA HIS A 151 -12.11 8.33 3.97
C HIS A 151 -11.62 9.53 3.16
N ARG A 152 -10.37 9.42 2.73
CA ARG A 152 -9.68 10.42 1.93
C ARG A 152 -8.75 9.70 0.97
N ALA A 153 -8.68 10.15 -0.27
CA ALA A 153 -7.62 9.77 -1.19
C ALA A 153 -6.47 10.78 -1.07
N LEU A 154 -5.26 10.30 -0.81
CA LEU A 154 -4.02 11.08 -0.80
C LEU A 154 -3.24 10.79 -2.07
N LEU A 155 -2.94 11.83 -2.84
CA LEU A 155 -2.26 11.76 -4.12
C LEU A 155 -0.85 12.32 -3.98
N ALA A 156 0.15 11.56 -4.43
CA ALA A 156 1.53 12.00 -4.38
C ALA A 156 2.41 11.37 -5.47
N GLU A 157 3.48 12.10 -5.78
CA GLU A 157 4.56 11.62 -6.62
C GLU A 157 5.74 11.26 -5.71
N LEU A 158 6.21 10.02 -5.79
CA LEU A 158 7.31 9.51 -4.99
C LEU A 158 8.54 9.31 -5.86
N GLU A 159 9.69 9.66 -5.30
CA GLU A 159 10.98 9.25 -5.86
C GLU A 159 11.15 7.73 -5.67
N ALA A 160 11.82 7.08 -6.62
CA ALA A 160 11.88 5.62 -6.72
C ALA A 160 12.40 4.89 -5.46
N ASP A 161 13.31 5.50 -4.70
CA ASP A 161 13.94 4.90 -3.52
C ASP A 161 13.16 5.16 -2.22
N LYS A 162 11.98 5.78 -2.28
CA LYS A 162 11.24 6.15 -1.09
C LYS A 162 10.44 4.98 -0.51
N ALA A 163 11.04 4.33 0.49
CA ALA A 163 10.35 3.35 1.33
C ALA A 163 9.38 4.00 2.34
N GLY A 164 8.25 3.33 2.61
CA GLY A 164 7.38 3.66 3.75
C GLY A 164 6.20 4.59 3.45
N TRP A 165 5.35 4.20 2.50
CA TRP A 165 4.13 4.91 2.14
C TRP A 165 2.88 4.23 2.74
N ASN A 166 2.38 4.74 3.88
CA ASN A 166 1.14 4.29 4.55
C ASN A 166 0.77 5.29 5.69
N PHE A 167 -0.04 6.31 5.42
CA PHE A 167 -0.33 7.37 6.40
C PHE A 167 -1.64 7.20 7.17
N GLY A 168 -2.67 6.71 6.50
CA GLY A 168 -4.00 6.58 7.07
C GLY A 168 -4.12 5.49 8.15
N GLU A 169 -5.31 5.40 8.73
CA GLU A 169 -5.69 4.25 9.56
C GLU A 169 -5.95 3.02 8.68
N LEU A 170 -5.53 1.85 9.14
CA LEU A 170 -5.86 0.58 8.49
C LEU A 170 -7.37 0.29 8.58
N PRO A 171 -7.99 -0.33 7.57
CA PRO A 171 -7.37 -0.79 6.32
C PRO A 171 -7.01 0.35 5.36
N LEU A 172 -5.93 0.17 4.59
CA LEU A 172 -5.48 1.12 3.56
C LEU A 172 -5.43 0.44 2.19
N VAL A 173 -5.98 1.11 1.19
CA VAL A 173 -5.84 0.72 -0.22
C VAL A 173 -4.93 1.70 -0.92
N THR A 174 -3.87 1.21 -1.54
CA THR A 174 -2.89 2.03 -2.24
C THR A 174 -2.83 1.61 -3.70
N LEU A 175 -3.13 2.55 -4.60
CA LEU A 175 -2.87 2.40 -6.04
C LEU A 175 -1.51 3.00 -6.36
N THR A 176 -0.68 2.25 -7.07
CA THR A 176 0.62 2.73 -7.54
C THR A 176 0.69 2.57 -9.05
N TRP A 177 1.10 3.64 -9.73
CA TRP A 177 1.52 3.61 -11.12
C TRP A 177 3.04 3.82 -11.19
N SER A 178 3.74 2.83 -11.71
CA SER A 178 5.20 2.83 -11.90
C SER A 178 5.53 2.07 -13.18
N ASP A 179 6.44 2.60 -13.98
CA ASP A 179 6.96 1.92 -15.19
C ASP A 179 5.92 1.41 -16.19
N GLY A 180 4.75 2.06 -16.23
CA GLY A 180 3.65 1.71 -17.13
C GLY A 180 2.68 0.66 -16.57
N GLU A 181 2.91 0.23 -15.33
CA GLU A 181 2.14 -0.80 -14.66
C GLU A 181 1.32 -0.20 -13.51
N LEU A 182 0.10 -0.71 -13.36
CA LEU A 182 -0.77 -0.38 -12.25
C LEU A 182 -0.79 -1.55 -11.27
N GLN A 183 -0.56 -1.25 -9.99
CA GLN A 183 -0.77 -2.20 -8.91
C GLN A 183 -1.63 -1.60 -7.80
N ALA A 184 -2.33 -2.48 -7.09
CA ALA A 184 -3.05 -2.16 -5.87
C ALA A 184 -2.53 -2.99 -4.71
N PHE A 185 -2.45 -2.36 -3.54
CA PHE A 185 -2.18 -3.00 -2.26
C PHE A 185 -3.32 -2.73 -1.32
N LEU A 186 -3.73 -3.73 -0.56
CA LEU A 186 -4.56 -3.59 0.62
C LEU A 186 -3.77 -4.04 1.84
N VAL A 187 -3.58 -3.12 2.78
CA VAL A 187 -2.92 -3.36 4.07
C VAL A 187 -4.00 -3.34 5.15
N THR A 188 -4.25 -4.48 5.81
CA THR A 188 -5.27 -4.60 6.86
C THR A 188 -4.71 -4.57 8.27
N ASP A 189 -3.46 -4.99 8.46
CA ASP A 189 -2.77 -5.00 9.75
C ASP A 189 -1.26 -4.69 9.61
N ASP A 190 -0.50 -4.82 10.69
CA ASP A 190 0.94 -4.60 10.72
C ASP A 190 1.78 -5.84 10.37
N HIS A 191 1.13 -6.92 9.91
CA HIS A 191 1.79 -8.12 9.44
C HIS A 191 2.13 -8.01 7.95
N LEU A 192 3.43 -8.06 7.64
CA LEU A 192 3.94 -7.91 6.28
C LEU A 192 3.42 -9.01 5.33
N GLU A 193 3.00 -10.15 5.86
CA GLU A 193 2.48 -11.30 5.10
C GLU A 193 0.97 -11.21 4.81
N HIS A 194 0.26 -10.22 5.38
CA HIS A 194 -1.19 -10.07 5.21
C HIS A 194 -1.57 -8.95 4.24
N VAL A 195 -0.64 -8.59 3.34
CA VAL A 195 -0.89 -7.58 2.31
C VAL A 195 -1.53 -8.27 1.11
N VAL A 196 -2.74 -7.85 0.76
CA VAL A 196 -3.40 -8.29 -0.47
C VAL A 196 -2.90 -7.43 -1.63
N THR A 197 -2.47 -8.06 -2.71
CA THR A 197 -1.91 -7.37 -3.88
C THR A 197 -2.62 -7.78 -5.15
N HIS A 198 -2.70 -6.87 -6.12
CA HIS A 198 -3.10 -7.19 -7.48
C HIS A 198 -2.35 -6.29 -8.46
N ASN A 199 -1.84 -6.87 -9.55
CA ASN A 199 -1.01 -6.18 -10.54
C ASN A 199 -1.61 -6.33 -11.96
N TRP A 200 -2.10 -5.23 -12.52
CA TRP A 200 -2.66 -5.16 -13.89
C TRP A 200 -1.57 -5.09 -14.97
N GLY A 201 -0.29 -5.09 -14.59
CA GLY A 201 0.85 -5.27 -15.50
C GLY A 201 1.13 -6.74 -15.83
N MET A 202 0.57 -7.68 -15.06
CA MET A 202 0.75 -9.11 -15.28
C MET A 202 -0.38 -9.68 -16.14
N ASP A 203 -0.02 -10.59 -17.03
CA ASP A 203 -0.98 -11.50 -17.64
C ASP A 203 -1.34 -12.59 -16.62
N ALA A 204 -2.60 -13.00 -16.59
CA ALA A 204 -3.08 -14.07 -15.73
C ALA A 204 -3.85 -15.14 -16.54
N LEU A 205 -3.64 -16.41 -16.18
CA LEU A 205 -4.34 -17.55 -16.78
C LEU A 205 -4.77 -18.55 -15.72
N ILE A 206 -6.08 -18.76 -15.59
CA ILE A 206 -6.62 -19.82 -14.73
C ILE A 206 -6.61 -21.15 -15.48
N VAL A 207 -6.04 -22.18 -14.86
CA VAL A 207 -6.11 -23.58 -15.27
C VAL A 207 -7.26 -24.25 -14.52
N PRO A 208 -8.38 -24.58 -15.18
CA PRO A 208 -9.61 -25.05 -14.52
C PRO A 208 -9.58 -26.56 -14.19
N GLY A 209 -8.42 -27.08 -13.78
CA GLY A 209 -8.22 -28.52 -13.59
C GLY A 209 -8.42 -29.32 -14.88
N ALA A 210 -9.20 -30.40 -14.85
CA ALA A 210 -9.43 -31.27 -16.01
C ALA A 210 -10.40 -30.69 -17.06
N HIS A 211 -10.92 -29.47 -16.85
CA HIS A 211 -11.87 -28.82 -17.73
C HIS A 211 -11.20 -28.02 -18.85
N GLU A 212 -11.95 -27.78 -19.94
CA GLU A 212 -11.45 -26.99 -21.07
C GLU A 212 -11.60 -25.48 -20.83
N SER A 213 -12.63 -25.07 -20.08
CA SER A 213 -12.92 -23.65 -19.80
C SER A 213 -13.28 -23.42 -18.33
N VAL A 214 -12.94 -22.23 -17.84
CA VAL A 214 -13.38 -21.71 -16.53
C VAL A 214 -14.90 -21.57 -16.43
N ASP A 215 -15.60 -21.40 -17.56
CA ASP A 215 -17.07 -21.27 -17.61
C ASP A 215 -17.81 -22.54 -17.17
N GLU A 216 -17.12 -23.69 -17.17
CA GLU A 216 -17.68 -24.98 -16.75
C GLU A 216 -17.70 -25.15 -15.23
N LEU A 217 -17.00 -24.27 -14.49
CA LEU A 217 -16.82 -24.38 -13.06
C LEU A 217 -17.64 -23.33 -12.29
N PRO A 218 -18.12 -23.67 -11.08
CA PRO A 218 -18.64 -22.68 -10.14
C PRO A 218 -17.59 -21.63 -9.80
N GLY A 219 -18.02 -20.37 -9.66
CA GLY A 219 -17.14 -19.27 -9.24
C GLY A 219 -16.39 -19.57 -7.95
N GLU A 220 -17.05 -20.20 -6.97
CA GLU A 220 -16.45 -20.59 -5.68
C GLU A 220 -15.24 -21.53 -5.82
N ILE A 221 -15.16 -22.33 -6.89
CA ILE A 221 -13.99 -23.18 -7.17
C ILE A 221 -12.88 -22.33 -7.77
N LEU A 222 -13.19 -21.45 -8.71
CA LEU A 222 -12.21 -20.54 -9.32
C LEU A 222 -11.61 -19.59 -8.29
N ASP A 223 -12.42 -19.14 -7.33
CA ASP A 223 -12.03 -18.24 -6.24
C ASP A 223 -11.02 -18.89 -5.27
N LEU A 224 -10.75 -20.20 -5.37
CA LEU A 224 -9.66 -20.84 -4.63
C LEU A 224 -8.27 -20.42 -5.12
N VAL A 225 -8.14 -19.94 -6.36
CA VAL A 225 -6.85 -19.58 -6.98
C VAL A 225 -6.87 -18.27 -7.75
N GLY A 226 -8.02 -17.76 -8.19
CA GLY A 226 -8.12 -16.55 -9.01
C GLY A 226 -8.26 -15.27 -8.19
N ASP A 227 -8.17 -14.12 -8.88
CA ASP A 227 -8.01 -12.79 -8.25
C ASP A 227 -9.28 -12.17 -7.65
N ARG A 228 -10.44 -12.81 -7.84
CA ARG A 228 -11.71 -12.24 -7.40
C ARG A 228 -11.70 -11.94 -5.90
N PRO A 229 -11.28 -12.84 -4.99
CA PRO A 229 -11.25 -12.55 -3.57
C PRO A 229 -10.32 -11.39 -3.20
N GLU A 230 -9.15 -11.25 -3.85
CA GLU A 230 -8.26 -10.10 -3.61
C GLU A 230 -8.92 -8.79 -4.03
N LEU A 231 -9.54 -8.76 -5.22
CA LEU A 231 -10.23 -7.57 -5.73
C LEU A 231 -11.47 -7.21 -4.89
N GLU A 232 -12.22 -8.21 -4.42
CA GLU A 232 -13.33 -8.00 -3.48
C GLU A 232 -12.85 -7.41 -2.15
N ALA A 233 -11.72 -7.91 -1.62
CA ALA A 233 -11.12 -7.38 -0.41
C ALA A 233 -10.65 -5.93 -0.59
N ILE A 234 -9.99 -5.62 -1.72
CA ILE A 234 -9.55 -4.27 -2.07
C ILE A 234 -10.76 -3.32 -2.15
N ALA A 235 -11.83 -3.72 -2.87
CA ALA A 235 -13.05 -2.93 -2.97
C ALA A 235 -13.70 -2.69 -1.61
N ALA A 236 -13.71 -3.70 -0.73
CA ALA A 236 -14.26 -3.56 0.63
C ALA A 236 -13.49 -2.53 1.49
N GLY A 237 -12.23 -2.25 1.16
CA GLY A 237 -11.42 -1.20 1.79
C GLY A 237 -11.77 0.23 1.34
N VAL A 238 -12.59 0.40 0.30
CA VAL A 238 -12.89 1.71 -0.30
C VAL A 238 -14.40 2.00 -0.24
N PRO A 239 -14.82 3.13 0.37
CA PRO A 239 -16.25 3.43 0.51
C PRO A 239 -16.90 3.74 -0.83
N GLY A 240 -17.97 3.01 -1.14
CA GLY A 240 -18.74 3.20 -2.36
C GLY A 240 -18.10 2.62 -3.62
N ALA A 241 -17.07 1.77 -3.47
CA ALA A 241 -16.50 1.04 -4.59
C ALA A 241 -17.53 0.08 -5.22
N ASP A 242 -17.50 0.00 -6.54
CA ASP A 242 -18.23 -0.96 -7.36
C ASP A 242 -17.38 -2.23 -7.51
N VAL A 243 -17.72 -3.23 -6.71
CA VAL A 243 -17.01 -4.52 -6.64
C VAL A 243 -17.06 -5.24 -7.99
N GLU A 244 -18.20 -5.27 -8.65
CA GLU A 244 -18.36 -5.96 -9.94
C GLU A 244 -17.51 -5.29 -11.01
N ALA A 245 -17.47 -3.96 -11.04
CA ALA A 245 -16.62 -3.22 -11.96
C ALA A 245 -15.12 -3.41 -11.70
N LEU A 246 -14.71 -3.52 -10.42
CA LEU A 246 -13.31 -3.76 -10.07
C LEU A 246 -12.86 -5.18 -10.43
N VAL A 247 -13.70 -6.19 -10.20
CA VAL A 247 -13.41 -7.56 -10.63
C VAL A 247 -13.32 -7.65 -12.16
N ALA A 248 -14.23 -6.96 -12.88
CA ALA A 248 -14.19 -6.92 -14.34
C ALA A 248 -12.95 -6.20 -14.91
N SER A 249 -12.29 -5.33 -14.13
CA SER A 249 -11.08 -4.66 -14.62
C SER A 249 -9.85 -5.57 -14.66
N ALA A 250 -9.89 -6.77 -14.04
CA ALA A 250 -8.81 -7.75 -14.10
C ALA A 250 -8.49 -8.23 -15.53
N GLU A 251 -9.45 -8.14 -16.46
CA GLU A 251 -9.26 -8.50 -17.87
C GLU A 251 -8.66 -7.36 -18.72
N LEU A 252 -8.42 -6.19 -18.11
CA LEU A 252 -7.90 -5.01 -18.79
C LEU A 252 -6.42 -4.81 -18.45
N SER A 253 -5.71 -4.06 -19.28
CA SER A 253 -4.31 -3.71 -19.04
C SER A 253 -4.00 -2.24 -19.34
N GLY A 254 -2.86 -1.78 -18.82
CA GLY A 254 -2.34 -0.43 -19.06
C GLY A 254 -3.31 0.69 -18.68
N GLU A 255 -3.45 1.68 -19.57
CA GLU A 255 -4.29 2.85 -19.30
C GLU A 255 -5.78 2.52 -19.21
N GLU A 256 -6.26 1.47 -19.89
CA GLU A 256 -7.65 1.03 -19.84
C GLU A 256 -7.98 0.45 -18.47
N ALA A 257 -7.08 -0.39 -17.91
CA ALA A 257 -7.18 -0.87 -16.54
C ALA A 257 -7.18 0.29 -15.54
N ALA A 258 -6.25 1.25 -15.68
CA ALA A 258 -6.19 2.40 -14.79
C ALA A 258 -7.47 3.22 -14.78
N ALA A 259 -8.09 3.45 -15.94
CA ALA A 259 -9.36 4.15 -16.04
C ALA A 259 -10.51 3.35 -15.39
N ALA A 260 -10.56 2.04 -15.61
CA ALA A 260 -11.58 1.16 -15.05
C ALA A 260 -11.47 1.07 -13.52
N VAL A 261 -10.25 0.88 -12.98
CA VAL A 261 -9.99 0.82 -11.53
C VAL A 261 -10.34 2.14 -10.85
N VAL A 262 -9.92 3.28 -11.40
CA VAL A 262 -10.28 4.61 -10.86
C VAL A 262 -11.79 4.80 -10.79
N ALA A 263 -12.51 4.38 -11.84
CA ALA A 263 -13.96 4.46 -11.88
C ALA A 263 -14.62 3.49 -10.89
N ALA A 264 -14.15 2.25 -10.82
CA ALA A 264 -14.68 1.22 -9.92
C ALA A 264 -14.49 1.61 -8.45
N LEU A 265 -13.38 2.24 -8.09
CA LEU A 265 -13.13 2.73 -6.72
C LEU A 265 -13.86 4.04 -6.39
N GLY A 266 -14.67 4.57 -7.32
CA GLY A 266 -15.45 5.79 -7.10
C GLY A 266 -14.61 7.07 -6.98
N LEU A 267 -13.36 7.05 -7.49
CA LEU A 267 -12.47 8.22 -7.47
C LEU A 267 -12.83 9.20 -8.60
N PRO A 268 -12.49 10.50 -8.47
CA PRO A 268 -12.70 11.46 -9.54
C PRO A 268 -12.00 11.03 -10.82
N ALA A 269 -12.67 11.14 -11.97
CA ALA A 269 -12.17 10.61 -13.25
C ALA A 269 -10.76 11.08 -13.60
N ARG A 270 -10.40 12.33 -13.27
CA ARG A 270 -9.06 12.89 -13.53
C ARG A 270 -7.94 12.27 -12.68
N THR A 271 -8.26 11.42 -11.71
CA THR A 271 -7.26 10.66 -10.95
C THR A 271 -6.46 9.74 -11.87
N VAL A 272 -7.06 9.24 -12.95
CA VAL A 272 -6.33 8.46 -13.96
C VAL A 272 -5.28 9.32 -14.67
N ASP A 273 -5.61 10.57 -15.00
CA ASP A 273 -4.65 11.49 -15.63
C ASP A 273 -3.47 11.80 -14.69
N PHE A 274 -3.73 11.84 -13.38
CA PHE A 274 -2.68 11.99 -12.39
C PHE A 274 -1.79 10.73 -12.35
N LEU A 275 -2.36 9.53 -12.17
CA LEU A 275 -1.60 8.27 -12.15
C LEU A 275 -0.72 8.12 -13.39
N LEU A 276 -1.27 8.42 -14.57
CA LEU A 276 -0.57 8.37 -15.86
C LEU A 276 0.42 9.54 -16.07
N GLY A 277 0.58 10.44 -15.11
CA GLY A 277 1.55 11.55 -15.16
C GLY A 277 1.20 12.69 -16.11
N ARG A 278 -0.06 12.82 -16.52
CA ARG A 278 -0.54 13.85 -17.44
C ARG A 278 -0.84 15.17 -16.74
N ILE A 279 -1.15 15.11 -15.45
CA ILE A 279 -1.44 16.28 -14.60
C ILE A 279 -0.79 16.13 -13.22
N GLY A 280 -0.64 17.26 -12.52
CA GLY A 280 -0.20 17.24 -11.13
C GLY A 280 -1.34 16.87 -10.17
N ALA A 281 -0.98 16.42 -8.96
CA ALA A 281 -1.93 16.01 -7.92
C ALA A 281 -2.96 17.10 -7.58
N GLY A 282 -2.57 18.38 -7.63
CA GLY A 282 -3.45 19.52 -7.36
C GLY A 282 -4.44 19.86 -8.48
N ASP A 283 -4.30 19.28 -9.67
CA ASP A 283 -5.18 19.54 -10.83
C ASP A 283 -6.34 18.51 -10.94
N VAL A 284 -6.38 17.53 -10.03
CA VAL A 284 -7.48 16.57 -9.91
C VAL A 284 -8.70 17.26 -9.30
N GLU A 285 -9.88 16.94 -9.83
CA GLU A 285 -11.13 17.55 -9.36
C GLU A 285 -11.37 17.26 -7.87
N GLY A 286 -11.69 18.30 -7.11
CA GLY A 286 -11.92 18.20 -5.66
C GLY A 286 -10.63 18.10 -4.83
N ALA A 287 -9.46 18.03 -5.46
CA ALA A 287 -8.19 17.90 -4.75
C ALA A 287 -7.76 19.21 -4.09
N LYS A 288 -7.25 19.11 -2.86
CA LYS A 288 -6.64 20.22 -2.13
C LYS A 288 -5.15 19.97 -2.00
N LEU A 289 -4.34 20.84 -2.60
CA LEU A 289 -2.88 20.72 -2.60
C LEU A 289 -2.25 21.27 -1.31
N HIS A 290 -1.39 20.48 -0.70
CA HIS A 290 -0.57 20.81 0.47
C HIS A 290 0.90 20.68 0.11
N LEU A 291 1.51 21.84 -0.13
CA LEU A 291 2.93 21.90 -0.41
C LEU A 291 3.75 21.55 0.84
N ALA A 292 4.88 20.87 0.64
CA ALA A 292 5.89 20.52 1.63
C ALA A 292 6.67 21.76 2.12
N LYS A 293 5.95 22.74 2.67
CA LYS A 293 6.49 24.00 3.19
C LYS A 293 6.66 23.89 4.68
N GLY A 294 7.90 23.66 5.12
CA GLY A 294 8.42 23.83 6.50
C GLY A 294 7.46 23.53 7.66
N ILE A 295 7.81 22.55 8.49
CA ILE A 295 6.99 21.98 9.57
C ILE A 295 6.21 23.02 10.41
N SER A 296 6.81 24.16 10.79
CA SER A 296 6.11 25.21 11.58
C SER A 296 4.88 25.82 10.88
N ASN A 297 4.92 25.99 9.55
CA ASN A 297 3.77 26.48 8.77
C ASN A 297 2.68 25.39 8.70
N ALA A 298 3.08 24.15 8.47
CA ALA A 298 2.18 23.01 8.41
C ALA A 298 1.40 22.81 9.72
N ILE A 299 2.06 22.99 10.88
CA ILE A 299 1.40 22.92 12.20
C ILE A 299 0.28 23.97 12.30
N GLY A 300 0.55 25.22 11.93
CA GLY A 300 -0.45 26.30 11.97
C GLY A 300 -1.68 25.98 11.10
N ARG A 301 -1.47 25.53 9.85
CA ARG A 301 -2.57 25.14 8.95
C ARG A 301 -3.35 23.93 9.45
N SER A 302 -2.66 22.95 10.04
CA SER A 302 -3.28 21.76 10.64
C SER A 302 -4.23 22.14 11.78
N VAL A 303 -3.79 23.05 12.65
CA VAL A 303 -4.59 23.58 13.76
C VAL A 303 -5.78 24.41 13.26
N ASP A 304 -5.58 25.29 12.27
CA ASP A 304 -6.67 26.10 11.70
C ASP A 304 -7.78 25.23 11.09
N ILE A 305 -7.41 24.18 10.34
CA ILE A 305 -8.37 23.20 9.78
C ILE A 305 -9.12 22.51 10.92
N MET A 306 -8.40 21.99 11.91
CA MET A 306 -8.97 21.29 13.06
C MET A 306 -9.94 22.15 13.88
N LEU A 307 -9.69 23.47 14.00
CA LEU A 307 -10.56 24.40 14.72
C LEU A 307 -11.79 24.81 13.92
N SER A 308 -11.77 24.62 12.61
CA SER A 308 -12.91 24.88 11.73
C SER A 308 -13.92 23.71 11.68
N GLU A 309 -13.56 22.54 12.21
CA GLU A 309 -14.43 21.36 12.26
C GLU A 309 -15.43 21.43 13.45
N PRO A 310 -16.75 21.25 13.21
CA PRO A 310 -17.80 21.42 14.23
C PRO A 310 -17.70 20.49 15.45
N ASP A 311 -17.22 19.25 15.24
CA ASP A 311 -17.14 18.18 16.26
C ASP A 311 -15.69 17.90 16.70
N SER A 312 -14.79 18.88 16.54
CA SER A 312 -13.36 18.70 16.81
C SER A 312 -13.08 18.30 18.27
N PRO A 313 -12.48 17.12 18.53
CA PRO A 313 -12.08 16.69 19.88
C PRO A 313 -10.95 17.56 20.48
N ALA A 314 -10.39 18.49 19.70
CA ALA A 314 -9.43 19.48 20.16
C ALA A 314 -10.06 20.79 20.66
N GLN A 315 -11.37 21.00 20.48
CA GLN A 315 -12.10 22.13 21.07
C GLN A 315 -11.89 22.26 22.60
N PRO A 316 -11.92 21.19 23.41
CA PRO A 316 -11.61 21.26 24.85
C PRO A 316 -10.16 21.68 25.14
N LEU A 317 -9.19 21.20 24.35
CA LEU A 317 -7.77 21.55 24.48
C LEU A 317 -7.52 23.01 24.08
N TRP A 318 -8.18 23.49 23.02
CA TRP A 318 -8.13 24.87 22.59
C TRP A 318 -8.84 25.81 23.57
N SER A 319 -9.94 25.39 24.18
CA SER A 319 -10.59 26.13 25.28
C SER A 319 -9.69 26.22 26.52
N THR A 320 -8.84 25.21 26.75
CA THR A 320 -7.82 25.25 27.81
C THR A 320 -6.68 26.20 27.43
N TYR A 321 -6.24 26.21 26.16
CA TYR A 321 -5.26 27.18 25.66
C TYR A 321 -5.79 28.62 25.72
N GLN A 322 -7.01 28.88 25.23
CA GLN A 322 -7.68 30.18 25.29
C GLN A 322 -7.90 30.62 26.72
N SER A 323 -8.38 29.78 27.63
CA SER A 323 -8.58 30.16 29.03
C SER A 323 -7.25 30.52 29.70
N VAL A 324 -6.17 29.78 29.46
CA VAL A 324 -4.84 30.11 29.99
C VAL A 324 -4.27 31.40 29.36
N ALA A 325 -4.44 31.59 28.05
CA ALA A 325 -3.95 32.78 27.33
C ALA A 325 -4.73 34.05 27.66
N VAL A 326 -6.04 33.93 27.89
CA VAL A 326 -6.95 35.05 28.19
C VAL A 326 -6.96 35.38 29.69
N GLU A 327 -6.99 34.39 30.58
CA GLU A 327 -7.08 34.63 32.03
C GLU A 327 -5.73 34.89 32.69
N LYS A 328 -4.62 34.40 32.12
CA LYS A 328 -3.26 34.61 32.67
C LYS A 328 -2.26 35.07 31.60
N PRO A 329 -2.40 36.30 31.05
CA PRO A 329 -1.50 36.83 30.02
C PRO A 329 -0.02 36.92 30.44
N TRP A 330 0.27 36.87 31.74
CA TRP A 330 1.62 36.88 32.29
C TRP A 330 2.31 35.50 32.21
N LEU A 331 1.56 34.39 32.16
CA LEU A 331 2.09 33.03 31.96
C LEU A 331 2.53 32.84 30.50
N VAL A 332 1.81 33.45 29.56
CA VAL A 332 2.19 33.56 28.13
C VAL A 332 3.46 34.42 27.95
N ARG A 333 3.83 35.25 28.93
CA ARG A 333 5.06 36.06 28.87
C ARG A 333 6.30 35.36 29.45
N THR A 334 6.14 34.13 29.96
CA THR A 334 7.23 33.30 30.53
C THR A 334 7.34 31.98 29.74
N LEU A 335 7.60 32.12 28.43
CA LEU A 335 7.49 31.11 27.37
C LEU A 335 8.26 29.80 27.60
N ALA A 336 7.78 28.74 26.92
CA ALA A 336 8.16 27.30 26.87
C ALA A 336 7.35 26.31 27.73
N SER A 337 6.57 26.74 28.72
CA SER A 337 5.84 25.79 29.59
C SER A 337 4.49 25.32 29.03
N VAL A 338 3.86 26.07 28.13
CA VAL A 338 2.56 25.70 27.53
C VAL A 338 2.73 24.68 26.40
N GLU A 339 3.72 24.87 25.54
CA GLU A 339 4.07 23.97 24.43
C GLU A 339 4.60 22.62 24.95
N ALA A 340 5.42 22.62 26.01
CA ALA A 340 5.85 21.39 26.65
C ALA A 340 4.69 20.60 27.26
N VAL A 341 3.66 21.26 27.82
CA VAL A 341 2.47 20.59 28.38
C VAL A 341 1.62 19.99 27.26
N ALA A 342 1.35 20.75 26.20
CA ALA A 342 0.62 20.26 25.03
C ALA A 342 1.38 19.11 24.34
N GLY A 343 2.70 19.27 24.17
CA GLY A 343 3.56 18.26 23.54
C GLY A 343 3.66 16.97 24.35
N THR A 344 3.79 17.07 25.67
CA THR A 344 3.77 15.90 26.58
C THR A 344 2.42 15.18 26.53
N ALA A 345 1.31 15.92 26.51
CA ALA A 345 -0.03 15.33 26.46
C ALA A 345 -0.24 14.55 25.16
N LEU A 346 0.10 15.14 24.02
CA LEU A 346 0.02 14.50 22.70
C LEU A 346 0.93 13.28 22.60
N LEU A 347 2.18 13.37 23.07
CA LEU A 347 3.12 12.25 23.11
C LEU A 347 2.59 11.10 24.00
N THR A 348 2.03 11.42 25.17
CA THR A 348 1.52 10.41 26.10
C THR A 348 0.28 9.70 25.55
N LEU A 349 -0.60 10.43 24.85
CA LEU A 349 -1.73 9.85 24.14
C LEU A 349 -1.27 8.94 23.00
N ALA A 350 -0.23 9.33 22.27
CA ALA A 350 0.36 8.51 21.22
C ALA A 350 0.99 7.21 21.74
N VAL A 351 1.70 7.28 22.87
CA VAL A 351 2.36 6.12 23.51
C VAL A 351 1.35 5.15 24.12
N ARG A 352 0.19 5.63 24.57
CA ARG A 352 -0.85 4.82 25.22
C ARG A 352 -1.91 4.27 24.28
N ALA A 353 -1.87 4.62 22.99
CA ALA A 353 -2.81 4.09 22.02
C ALA A 353 -2.54 2.61 21.74
N ASP A 354 -3.61 1.82 21.79
CA ASP A 354 -3.59 0.41 21.38
C ASP A 354 -3.34 0.30 19.87
N SER A 355 -2.68 -0.79 19.45
CA SER A 355 -2.45 -1.08 18.03
C SER A 355 -3.74 -1.62 17.38
N PRO A 356 -4.00 -1.32 16.09
CA PRO A 356 -3.21 -0.46 15.20
C PRO A 356 -3.39 1.04 15.50
N ARG A 357 -2.27 1.78 15.51
CA ARG A 357 -2.28 3.22 15.84
C ARG A 357 -2.83 4.02 14.67
N SER A 358 -3.82 4.87 14.94
CA SER A 358 -4.35 5.77 13.92
C SER A 358 -3.32 6.77 13.39
N GLY A 359 -3.50 7.23 12.16
CA GLY A 359 -2.70 8.31 11.58
C GLY A 359 -2.69 9.58 12.45
N TRP A 360 -3.78 9.87 13.18
CA TRP A 360 -3.86 10.99 14.13
C TRP A 360 -3.05 10.74 15.42
N VAL A 361 -3.02 9.51 15.94
CA VAL A 361 -2.19 9.12 17.08
C VAL A 361 -0.70 9.21 16.71
N LYS A 362 -0.33 8.80 15.48
CA LYS A 362 1.04 8.93 14.95
C LYS A 362 1.42 10.41 14.76
N ALA A 363 0.58 11.18 14.05
CA ALA A 363 0.80 12.61 13.79
C ALA A 363 0.81 13.44 15.08
N GLY A 364 -0.10 13.15 16.02
CA GLY A 364 -0.17 13.75 17.34
C GLY A 364 1.08 13.43 18.18
N GLY A 365 1.56 12.18 18.17
CA GLY A 365 2.81 11.80 18.85
C GLY A 365 4.03 12.53 18.30
N VAL A 366 4.14 12.64 16.98
CA VAL A 366 5.21 13.36 16.29
C VAL A 366 5.13 14.86 16.58
N LEU A 367 3.94 15.47 16.46
CA LEU A 367 3.68 16.87 16.84
C LEU A 367 4.04 17.11 18.31
N GLY A 368 3.68 16.17 19.19
CA GLY A 368 4.00 16.24 20.60
C GLY A 368 5.50 16.21 20.89
N ALA A 369 6.23 15.35 20.18
CA ALA A 369 7.69 15.30 20.24
C ALA A 369 8.34 16.59 19.72
N PHE A 370 7.84 17.15 18.61
CA PHE A 370 8.37 18.41 18.06
C PHE A 370 8.14 19.61 18.97
N LEU A 371 6.93 19.77 19.53
CA LEU A 371 6.65 20.84 20.49
C LEU A 371 7.55 20.75 21.73
N LEU A 372 7.90 19.53 22.17
CA LEU A 372 8.85 19.32 23.26
C LEU A 372 10.28 19.74 22.88
N VAL A 373 10.74 19.37 21.68
CA VAL A 373 12.08 19.74 21.19
C VAL A 373 12.20 21.25 20.99
N ASP A 374 11.19 21.89 20.42
CA ASP A 374 11.17 23.34 20.19
C ASP A 374 11.18 24.13 21.51
N SER A 375 10.36 23.70 22.48
CA SER A 375 10.40 24.25 23.85
C SER A 375 11.78 24.15 24.51
N ILE A 376 12.48 23.03 24.34
CA ILE A 376 13.84 22.84 24.88
C ILE A 376 14.85 23.74 24.14
N ALA A 377 14.72 23.88 22.82
CA ALA A 377 15.56 24.74 22.01
C ALA A 377 15.39 26.23 22.39
N GLU A 378 14.16 26.68 22.61
CA GLU A 378 13.85 28.07 22.98
C GLU A 378 14.31 28.40 24.42
N ILE A 379 14.16 27.47 25.38
CA ILE A 379 14.74 27.58 26.73
C ILE A 379 16.28 27.64 26.66
N SER A 380 16.89 26.80 25.82
CA SER A 380 18.34 26.77 25.65
C SER A 380 18.86 28.07 25.04
N LEU A 381 18.21 28.57 23.98
CA LEU A 381 18.58 29.80 23.28
C LEU A 381 18.41 31.03 24.17
N SER A 382 17.30 31.13 24.91
CA SER A 382 17.07 32.21 25.87
C SER A 382 18.09 32.18 27.01
N SER A 383 18.48 31.00 27.50
CA SER A 383 19.52 30.85 28.52
C SER A 383 20.93 31.23 28.01
N TYR A 384 21.23 30.94 26.74
CA TYR A 384 22.49 31.28 26.08
C TYR A 384 22.59 32.79 25.81
N LEU A 385 21.53 33.41 25.29
CA LEU A 385 21.45 34.85 25.07
C LEU A 385 21.53 35.64 26.39
N ARG A 386 20.91 35.14 27.47
CA ARG A 386 21.01 35.71 28.81
C ARG A 386 22.43 35.63 29.37
N LYS A 387 23.13 34.50 29.18
CA LYS A 387 24.56 34.36 29.55
C LYS A 387 25.49 35.26 28.73
N ARG A 388 25.15 35.55 27.47
CA ARG A 388 25.93 36.45 26.60
C ARG A 388 25.73 37.92 26.98
N HIS A 389 24.51 38.35 27.32
CA HIS A 389 24.23 39.71 27.83
C HIS A 389 24.95 39.99 29.16
N LEU A 390 24.94 39.03 30.09
CA LEU A 390 25.65 39.15 31.36
C LEU A 390 27.19 39.18 31.21
N ARG A 391 27.72 38.74 30.06
CA ARG A 391 29.15 38.84 29.71
C ARG A 391 29.52 40.14 29.01
N SER A 392 28.58 40.82 28.34
CA SER A 392 28.84 42.11 27.69
C SER A 392 28.64 43.33 28.60
N GLU A 393 28.00 43.16 29.76
CA GLU A 393 27.90 44.19 30.81
C GLU A 393 29.00 44.07 31.89
N GLY A 394 29.95 43.13 31.69
CA GLY A 394 31.06 42.84 32.62
C GLY A 394 32.45 43.24 32.11
N ASP A 395 32.55 43.89 30.94
CA ASP A 395 33.71 44.66 30.46
C ASP A 395 33.33 46.15 30.45
#